data_AF-A0A3C1P1P9-F1
#
_entry.id   AF-A0A3C1P1P9-F1
#
_cell.length_a   1.000
_cell.length_b   1.000
_cell.length_c   1.000
_cell.angle_alpha   90.00
_cell.angle_beta   90.00
_cell.angle_gamma   90.00
#
_symmetry.space_group_name_H-M   'P 1'
#
loop_
_entity.id
_entity.type
_entity.pdbx_description
1 polymer ?
#
loop_
_entity_poly.entity_id
_entity_poly.type
_entity_poly.pdbx_seq_one_letter_code
_entity_poly.pdbx_strand_id
1 'polypeptide(L)' 'MYDVPSRDDIEKVVISDVVVREKVNPTLVPRSAPSRRERREKSA' A
#
# COMPACT_ATOMS: atom_id res chain seq x y z
N MET A 1 -6.54 14.40 5.90
CA MET A 1 -6.72 13.03 5.40
C MET A 1 -7.00 12.15 6.62
N TYR A 2 -8.27 12.01 6.98
CA TYR A 2 -8.66 11.41 8.26
C TYR A 2 -9.03 9.92 8.12
N ASP A 3 -9.06 9.40 6.89
CA ASP A 3 -9.61 8.08 6.60
C ASP A 3 -8.54 6.98 6.56
N VAL A 4 -7.25 7.34 6.54
CA VAL A 4 -6.14 6.36 6.52
C VAL A 4 -6.18 5.40 7.73
N PRO A 5 -6.44 5.86 8.96
CA PRO A 5 -6.57 4.95 10.11
C PRO A 5 -7.71 3.93 9.98
N SER A 6 -8.75 4.24 9.19
CA SER A 6 -9.90 3.34 8.98
C SER A 6 -9.73 2.43 7.76
N ARG A 7 -8.61 2.54 7.03
CA ARG A 7 -8.34 1.80 5.79
C ARG A 7 -7.36 0.66 6.05
N ASP A 8 -7.84 -0.57 5.90
CA ASP A 8 -7.04 -1.79 6.06
C ASP A 8 -6.24 -2.18 4.80
N ASP A 9 -6.53 -1.55 3.66
CA ASP A 9 -5.93 -1.82 2.35
C ASP A 9 -4.63 -1.05 2.08
N ILE A 10 -4.23 -0.15 2.98
CA ILE A 10 -3.03 0.69 2.84
C ILE A 10 -1.86 0.08 3.63
N GLU A 11 -0.69 -0.02 2.98
CA GLU A 11 0.56 -0.49 3.58
C GLU A 11 1.39 0.66 4.12
N LYS A 12 1.55 1.70 3.30
CA LYS A 12 2.44 2.82 3.57
C LYS A 12 1.91 4.10 2.96
N VAL A 13 2.16 5.22 3.63
CA VAL A 13 1.97 6.58 3.10
C VAL A 13 3.34 7.17 2.79
N VAL A 14 3.54 7.66 1.57
CA VAL A 14 4.80 8.30 1.14
C VAL A 14 4.62 9.81 1.11
N ILE A 15 5.44 10.52 1.90
CA ILE A 15 5.52 11.98 1.94
C ILE A 15 6.84 12.42 1.29
N SER A 16 6.77 13.17 0.18
CA SER A 16 7.92 13.76 -0.50
C SER A 16 8.04 15.27 -0.23
N ASP A 17 9.12 15.91 -0.68
CA ASP A 17 9.32 17.35 -0.49
C ASP A 17 8.22 18.18 -1.19
N VAL A 18 7.77 17.77 -2.37
CA VAL A 18 6.68 18.42 -3.12
C VAL A 18 5.37 18.38 -2.33
N VAL A 19 5.07 17.25 -1.67
CA VAL A 19 3.88 17.13 -0.80
C VAL A 19 3.90 18.19 0.30
N VAL A 20 5.08 18.47 0.87
CA VAL A 20 5.24 19.45 1.94
C VAL A 20 5.22 20.88 1.41
N ARG A 21 5.96 21.15 0.32
CA ARG A 21 6.15 22.50 -0.22
C ARG A 21 4.91 23.02 -0.94
N GLU A 22 4.29 22.17 -1.75
CA GLU A 22 3.14 22.52 -2.60
C GLU A 22 1.80 22.16 -1.95
N LYS A 23 1.82 21.57 -0.74
CA LYS A 23 0.62 21.12 0.00
C LYS A 23 -0.31 20.21 -0.83
N VAL A 24 0.27 19.38 -1.69
CA VAL A 24 -0.47 18.40 -2.50
C VAL A 24 -0.74 17.12 -1.70
N ASN A 25 -1.61 16.26 -2.22
CA ASN A 25 -1.94 15.00 -1.57
C ASN A 25 -0.75 14.01 -1.61
N PRO A 26 -0.53 13.25 -0.51
CA PRO A 26 0.52 12.23 -0.47
C PRO A 26 0.16 10.99 -1.29
N THR A 27 1.15 10.15 -1.57
CA THR A 27 0.95 8.88 -2.28
C THR A 27 0.65 7.75 -1.31
N LEU A 28 -0.44 7.02 -1.54
CA LEU A 28 -0.81 5.84 -0.76
C LEU A 28 -0.35 4.57 -1.47
N VAL A 29 0.45 3.76 -0.79
CA VAL A 29 0.90 2.46 -1.28
C VAL A 29 -0.07 1.39 -0.75
N PRO A 30 -0.76 0.67 -1.63
CA PRO A 30 -1.67 -0.40 -1.23
C PRO A 30 -0.87 -1.59 -0.66
N ARG A 31 -1.51 -2.38 0.20
CA ARG A 31 -0.95 -3.65 0.68
C ARG A 31 -0.79 -4.60 -0.49
N SER A 32 0.42 -5.08 -0.67
CA SER A 32 0.67 -6.21 -1.57
C SER A 32 -0.10 -7.41 -1.04
N ALA A 33 -1.09 -7.90 -1.80
CA ALA A 33 -1.75 -9.15 -1.45
C ALA A 33 -0.67 -10.23 -1.25
N PRO A 34 -0.77 -11.09 -0.22
CA PRO A 34 0.15 -12.23 -0.14
C PRO A 34 0.01 -12.98 -1.45
N SER A 35 1.10 -13.06 -2.21
CA SER A 35 1.17 -13.88 -3.42
C SER A 35 0.58 -15.23 -3.04
N ARG A 36 -0.63 -15.50 -3.53
CA ARG A 36 -1.32 -16.76 -3.27
C ARG A 36 -0.36 -17.79 -3.83
N ARG A 37 0.37 -18.49 -2.95
CA ARG A 37 1.26 -19.56 -3.37
C ARG A 37 0.38 -20.51 -4.17
N GLU A 38 0.51 -20.47 -5.50
CA GLU A 38 -0.11 -21.47 -6.34
C GLU A 38 0.41 -22.79 -5.82
N ARG A 39 -0.49 -23.59 -5.25
CA ARG A 39 -0.17 -24.91 -4.74
C ARG A 39 0.20 -25.74 -5.96
N ARG A 40 1.47 -25.69 -6.37
CA ARG A 40 2.00 -26.64 -7.36
C ARG A 40 1.87 -28.01 -6.73
N GLU A 41 1.01 -28.82 -7.33
CA GLU A 41 0.92 -30.24 -7.00
C GLU A 41 2.31 -30.84 -7.20
N LYS A 42 2.91 -31.35 -6.13
CA LYS A 42 4.14 -32.13 -6.24
C LYS A 42 3.73 -33.50 -6.76
N SER A 43 3.97 -33.77 -8.04
CA SER A 43 3.94 -35.12 -8.59
C SER A 43 5.31 -35.76 -8.41
N ALA A 44 5.39 -36.77 -7.53
CA ALA A 44 6.29 -37.92 -7.57
C ALA A 44 5.97 -38.86 -6.39
#